data_AF-A0A7L2U8J3-F1
#
_entry.id   AF-A0A7L2U8J3-F1
#
_cell.length_a   1.000
_cell.length_b   1.000
_cell.length_c   1.000
_cell.angle_alpha   90.00
_cell.angle_beta   90.00
_cell.angle_gamma   90.00
#
_symmetry.space_group_name_H-M   'P 1'
#
loop_
_entity.id
_entity.type
_entity.pdbx_description
1 polymer ?
#
loop_
_entity_poly.entity_id
_entity_poly.type
_entity_poly.pdbx_seq_one_letter_code
_entity_poly.pdbx_strand_id
1 'polypeptide(L)'
;RDFLRKVLFAGGSDSPYAKAMRGQITLSQLFSEMEEGCRQRASASGIALPPAFSVARAFEEMAAEGTLNAPLLRAARVLRRNGFKTCVLTNNWVDDSAGRLFTATLMNLLRRHFDLVMESCRLGLQKPDPKIYAYALDALQAKPQEVILLDDIGENLKPAQEMGMATILVRDTETVLKELEELSGVQARGGGEPVPTACDPSDVTHGYVPIRPGVQLHFVEMGHGPVVCLCHGFPESWLSWRYQIPALADAGFRVIALEMKGYGESTAPPDVSEYSQEQICKDLVVFLDKLGIPQSVLVGHDWGGAVVWNMALFYPERVRAVASLNTPYRPADPAVDVVEKMKTLPNFDYQFYFQEPGVAEAELEKDIGRTLKVLIRSTRRGVGGMRRVGHGGSAGPLVAGGLLVGFPENPPASQILPGPELQYYIQRFEKSGFSGPLNWYRNMRPNWRWALSAKDRKITMPALMVTAGKDVVLHPSMSKGMEAWIPQLRREHIEECGHWTQMERPAALNRILLEWLEGLPPDTPLPKTSRL
;
A
#
# COMPACT_ATOMS: atom_id res chain seq x y z
N ARG A 1 4.45 21.23 36.99
CA ARG A 1 4.85 21.53 35.58
C ARG A 1 6.17 22.31 35.50
N ASP A 2 6.36 23.38 36.27
CA ASP A 2 7.58 24.19 36.18
C ASP A 2 8.88 23.52 36.64
N PHE A 3 8.82 22.48 37.48
CA PHE A 3 10.02 21.80 37.99
C PHE A 3 10.85 21.16 36.88
N LEU A 4 10.26 20.25 36.10
CA LEU A 4 10.92 19.55 34.98
C LEU A 4 11.37 20.53 33.90
N ARG A 5 10.50 21.50 33.55
CA ARG A 5 10.81 22.54 32.57
C ARG A 5 12.06 23.33 32.98
N LYS A 6 12.18 23.73 34.24
CA LYS A 6 13.35 24.47 34.73
C LYS A 6 14.65 23.66 34.66
N VAL A 7 14.59 22.34 34.84
CA VAL A 7 15.76 21.46 34.69
C VAL A 7 16.10 21.28 33.21
N LEU A 8 15.09 20.97 32.40
CA LEU A 8 15.22 20.70 30.97
C LEU A 8 15.89 21.87 30.20
N PHE A 9 15.56 23.10 30.57
CA PHE A 9 16.08 24.32 29.95
C PHE A 9 17.17 25.04 30.77
N ALA A 10 17.64 24.46 31.89
CA ALA A 10 18.72 25.05 32.68
C ALA A 10 20.01 25.11 31.86
N GLY A 11 20.69 26.26 31.84
CA GLY A 11 21.92 26.45 31.05
C GLY A 11 21.70 27.01 29.65
N GLY A 12 20.46 27.35 29.27
CA GLY A 12 20.17 28.03 28.00
C GLY A 12 20.62 27.22 26.79
N SER A 13 21.58 27.74 26.03
CA SER A 13 22.15 27.07 24.85
C SER A 13 22.85 25.75 25.18
N ASP A 14 23.32 25.55 26.41
CA ASP A 14 23.99 24.33 26.86
C ASP A 14 23.08 23.43 27.71
N SER A 15 21.78 23.73 27.72
CA SER A 15 20.80 22.91 28.43
C SER A 15 20.74 21.48 27.90
N PRO A 16 20.34 20.50 28.73
CA PRO A 16 20.16 19.12 28.29
C PRO A 16 19.28 19.02 27.04
N TYR A 17 18.18 19.81 27.00
CA TYR A 17 17.32 19.90 25.83
C TYR A 17 18.05 20.40 24.58
N ALA A 18 18.75 21.54 24.67
CA ALA A 18 19.43 22.12 23.52
C ALA A 18 20.56 21.20 22.98
N LYS A 19 21.26 20.50 23.87
CA LYS A 19 22.25 19.48 23.48
C LYS A 19 21.60 18.32 22.72
N ALA A 20 20.47 17.80 23.22
CA ALA A 20 19.73 16.72 22.58
C ALA A 20 19.15 17.14 21.22
N MET A 21 18.54 18.33 21.14
CA MET A 21 17.98 18.86 19.89
C MET A 21 19.04 19.07 18.82
N ARG A 22 20.29 19.39 19.18
CA ARG A 22 21.42 19.52 18.25
C ARG A 22 22.20 18.21 18.04
N GLY A 23 21.72 17.08 18.57
CA GLY A 23 22.35 15.77 18.40
C GLY A 23 23.70 15.61 19.11
N GLN A 24 24.00 16.47 20.09
CA GLN A 24 25.23 16.39 20.88
C GLN A 24 25.17 15.28 21.94
N ILE A 25 23.95 14.91 22.36
CA ILE A 25 23.66 13.78 23.25
C ILE A 25 22.46 12.99 22.71
N THR A 26 22.37 11.71 23.07
CA THR A 26 21.24 10.83 22.73
C THR A 26 20.05 11.03 23.67
N LEU A 27 18.91 10.43 23.34
CA LEU A 27 17.72 10.44 24.20
C LEU A 27 17.99 9.80 25.57
N SER A 28 18.71 8.67 25.61
CA SER A 28 19.06 8.00 26.88
C SER A 28 19.98 8.86 27.75
N GLN A 29 20.90 9.60 27.13
CA GLN A 29 21.75 10.57 27.83
C GLN A 29 20.94 11.78 28.33
N LEU A 30 19.99 12.29 27.54
CA LEU A 30 19.06 13.34 27.97
C LEU A 30 18.30 12.93 29.23
N PHE A 31 17.74 11.71 29.27
CA PHE A 31 17.04 11.21 30.45
C PHE A 31 17.95 11.17 31.68
N SER A 32 19.18 10.69 31.52
CA SER A 32 20.16 10.61 32.60
C SER A 32 20.51 11.99 33.16
N GLU A 33 20.77 12.97 32.29
CA GLU A 33 21.06 14.35 32.70
C GLU A 33 19.86 15.02 33.36
N MET A 34 18.66 14.79 32.83
CA MET A 34 17.43 15.33 33.41
C MET A 34 17.14 14.75 34.80
N GLU A 35 17.30 13.45 34.99
CA GLU A 35 17.09 12.83 36.30
C GLU A 35 18.08 13.35 37.33
N GLU A 36 19.35 13.52 36.94
CA GLU A 36 20.37 14.10 37.80
C GLU A 36 20.04 15.56 38.15
N GLY A 37 19.70 16.38 37.16
CA GLY A 37 19.27 17.77 37.40
C GLY A 37 18.01 17.85 38.28
N CYS A 38 17.09 16.89 38.16
CA CYS A 38 15.92 16.78 39.04
C CYS A 38 16.33 16.45 40.48
N ARG A 39 17.24 15.48 40.69
CA ARG A 39 17.75 15.15 42.04
C ARG A 39 18.42 16.36 42.70
N GLN A 40 19.28 17.05 41.97
CA GLN A 40 19.98 18.25 42.46
C GLN A 40 18.99 19.36 42.83
N ARG A 41 18.03 19.65 41.95
CA ARG A 41 17.02 20.68 42.20
C ARG A 41 16.08 20.33 43.35
N ALA A 42 15.69 19.06 43.46
CA ALA A 42 14.86 18.56 44.54
C ALA A 42 15.57 18.74 45.89
N SER A 43 16.85 18.33 45.97
CA SER A 43 17.71 18.54 47.14
C SER A 43 17.84 20.03 47.48
N ALA A 44 18.10 20.90 46.50
CA ALA A 44 18.25 22.33 46.73
C ALA A 44 16.94 23.03 47.15
N SER A 45 15.78 22.45 46.82
CA SER A 45 14.46 23.01 47.12
C SER A 45 13.77 22.33 48.32
N GLY A 46 14.45 21.39 49.00
CA GLY A 46 13.88 20.61 50.11
C GLY A 46 12.71 19.70 49.71
N ILE A 47 12.61 19.32 48.43
CA ILE A 47 11.55 18.46 47.90
C ILE A 47 12.10 17.03 47.80
N ALA A 48 11.33 16.04 48.24
CA ALA A 48 11.64 14.63 48.01
C ALA A 48 11.00 14.16 46.69
N LEU A 49 11.79 13.52 45.82
CA LEU A 49 11.26 12.87 44.62
C LEU A 49 10.61 11.53 44.99
N PRO A 50 9.50 11.13 44.35
CA PRO A 50 8.90 9.80 44.55
C PRO A 50 9.91 8.68 44.27
N PRO A 51 9.86 7.54 44.99
CA PRO A 51 10.77 6.40 44.75
C PRO A 51 10.70 5.84 43.31
N ALA A 52 9.56 6.00 42.64
CA ALA A 52 9.35 5.56 41.26
C ALA A 52 9.53 6.68 40.22
N PHE A 53 10.13 7.82 40.59
CA PHE A 53 10.37 8.92 39.66
C PHE A 53 11.33 8.48 38.55
N SER A 54 10.87 8.56 37.30
CA SER A 54 11.68 8.33 36.12
C SER A 54 11.28 9.30 35.03
N VAL A 55 12.28 9.96 34.43
CA VAL A 55 12.05 10.83 33.27
C VAL A 55 11.75 9.98 32.03
N ALA A 56 12.47 8.88 31.86
CA ALA A 56 12.27 7.96 30.73
C ALA A 56 10.81 7.48 30.65
N ARG A 57 10.24 7.03 31.76
CA ARG A 57 8.83 6.59 31.82
C ARG A 57 7.84 7.68 31.42
N ALA A 58 8.04 8.92 31.86
CA ALA A 58 7.16 10.03 31.51
C ALA A 58 7.21 10.34 30.00
N PHE A 59 8.39 10.21 29.37
CA PHE A 59 8.54 10.35 27.93
C PHE A 59 7.94 9.17 27.15
N GLU A 60 8.06 7.94 27.67
CA GLU A 60 7.41 6.75 27.10
C GLU A 60 5.89 6.89 27.10
N GLU A 61 5.30 7.34 28.22
CA GLU A 61 3.86 7.60 28.33
C GLU A 61 3.41 8.69 27.34
N MET A 62 4.18 9.78 27.21
CA MET A 62 3.90 10.85 26.22
C MET A 62 4.00 10.35 24.77
N ALA A 63 5.01 9.52 24.46
CA ALA A 63 5.17 8.94 23.14
C ALA A 63 4.03 7.97 22.80
N ALA A 64 3.56 7.20 23.78
CA ALA A 64 2.42 6.29 23.64
C ALA A 64 1.08 7.01 23.36
N GLU A 65 0.96 8.27 23.78
CA GLU A 65 -0.20 9.13 23.48
C GLU A 65 -0.05 9.91 22.17
N GLY A 66 1.15 9.93 21.58
CA GLY A 66 1.45 10.67 20.36
C GLY A 66 0.72 10.11 19.14
N THR A 67 -0.25 10.85 18.62
CA THR A 67 -0.95 10.51 17.38
C THR A 67 -0.56 11.45 16.25
N LEU A 68 -0.51 10.92 15.03
CA LEU A 68 -0.36 11.74 13.83
C LEU A 68 -1.61 12.58 13.58
N ASN A 69 -1.44 13.87 13.27
CA ASN A 69 -2.53 14.72 12.82
C ASN A 69 -2.88 14.40 11.35
N ALA A 70 -3.77 13.40 11.16
CA ALA A 70 -4.15 12.92 9.84
C ALA A 70 -4.73 14.02 8.91
N PRO A 71 -5.57 14.97 9.36
CA PRO A 71 -5.97 16.10 8.53
C PRO A 71 -4.81 16.96 8.01
N LEU A 72 -3.84 17.32 8.84
CA LEU A 72 -2.67 18.10 8.39
C LEU A 72 -1.79 17.31 7.42
N LEU A 73 -1.61 16.01 7.65
CA LEU A 73 -0.90 15.15 6.69
C LEU A 73 -1.62 15.11 5.33
N ARG A 74 -2.96 15.02 5.33
CA ARG A 74 -3.75 15.10 4.09
C ARG A 74 -3.58 16.44 3.39
N ALA A 75 -3.62 17.54 4.12
CA ALA A 75 -3.40 18.87 3.56
C ALA A 75 -2.03 19.02 2.91
N ALA A 76 -0.95 18.56 3.58
CA ALA A 76 0.39 18.54 3.00
C ALA A 76 0.44 17.77 1.67
N ARG A 77 -0.23 16.61 1.60
CA ARG A 77 -0.32 15.82 0.36
C ARG A 77 -1.11 16.52 -0.74
N VAL A 78 -2.20 17.22 -0.41
CA VAL A 78 -2.97 18.01 -1.37
C VAL A 78 -2.12 19.14 -1.93
N LEU A 79 -1.42 19.88 -1.06
CA LEU A 79 -0.49 20.94 -1.49
C LEU A 79 0.59 20.40 -2.42
N ARG A 80 1.23 19.28 -2.05
CA ARG A 80 2.26 18.63 -2.87
C ARG A 80 1.76 18.25 -4.25
N ARG A 81 0.55 17.68 -4.34
CA ARG A 81 -0.11 17.37 -5.63
C ARG A 81 -0.41 18.60 -6.48
N ASN A 82 -0.55 19.78 -5.85
CA ASN A 82 -0.74 21.06 -6.53
C ASN A 82 0.57 21.82 -6.75
N GLY A 83 1.73 21.13 -6.69
CA GLY A 83 3.03 21.67 -7.07
C GLY A 83 3.83 22.33 -5.95
N PHE A 84 3.34 22.32 -4.70
CA PHE A 84 4.14 22.78 -3.57
C PHE A 84 5.24 21.78 -3.23
N LYS A 85 6.44 22.28 -2.92
CA LYS A 85 7.43 21.51 -2.17
C LYS A 85 7.04 21.50 -0.69
N THR A 86 7.10 20.34 -0.06
CA THR A 86 6.67 20.14 1.32
C THR A 86 7.82 19.66 2.19
N CYS A 87 7.96 20.23 3.39
CA CYS A 87 9.03 19.90 4.32
C CYS A 87 8.51 19.73 5.76
N VAL A 88 9.01 18.71 6.45
CA VAL A 88 8.94 18.63 7.91
C VAL A 88 10.21 19.24 8.49
N LEU A 89 10.10 20.34 9.24
CA LEU A 89 11.21 20.92 10.00
C LEU A 89 10.98 20.70 11.50
N THR A 90 11.68 19.74 12.08
CA THR A 90 11.43 19.29 13.46
C THR A 90 12.62 19.53 14.39
N ASN A 91 12.31 19.98 15.62
CA ASN A 91 13.24 19.85 16.74
C ASN A 91 13.05 18.45 17.33
N ASN A 92 14.01 17.57 17.10
CA ASN A 92 13.99 16.19 17.55
C ASN A 92 15.37 15.74 18.07
N TRP A 93 15.49 14.48 18.45
CA TRP A 93 16.67 13.92 19.11
C TRP A 93 17.12 12.62 18.43
N VAL A 94 18.33 12.16 18.75
CA VAL A 94 18.81 10.82 18.37
C VAL A 94 18.25 9.82 19.37
N ASP A 95 17.28 9.02 18.94
CA ASP A 95 16.61 8.02 19.77
C ASP A 95 17.36 6.69 19.78
N ASP A 96 18.03 6.40 20.88
CA ASP A 96 18.72 5.15 21.19
C ASP A 96 17.98 4.29 22.22
N SER A 97 16.73 4.66 22.55
CA SER A 97 15.94 3.99 23.58
C SER A 97 15.39 2.64 23.12
N ALA A 98 14.75 1.92 24.05
CA ALA A 98 13.97 0.72 23.73
C ALA A 98 12.78 1.03 22.78
N GLY A 99 12.25 2.26 22.82
CA GLY A 99 11.13 2.73 22.00
C GLY A 99 11.51 3.22 20.59
N ARG A 100 12.81 3.23 20.22
CA ARG A 100 13.31 3.84 18.97
C ARG A 100 12.64 3.36 17.67
N LEU A 101 12.01 2.18 17.67
CA LEU A 101 11.27 1.68 16.52
C LEU A 101 10.07 2.58 16.18
N PHE A 102 9.41 3.16 17.18
CA PHE A 102 8.33 4.13 16.97
C PHE A 102 8.84 5.36 16.23
N THR A 103 9.90 5.98 16.75
CA THR A 103 10.54 7.15 16.15
C THR A 103 11.00 6.85 14.71
N ALA A 104 11.65 5.71 14.49
CA ALA A 104 12.08 5.29 13.16
C ALA A 104 10.90 5.12 12.19
N THR A 105 9.81 4.51 12.65
CA THR A 105 8.61 4.26 11.83
C THR A 105 7.92 5.58 11.46
N LEU A 106 7.75 6.48 12.43
CA LEU A 106 7.18 7.81 12.18
C LEU A 106 8.03 8.61 11.19
N MET A 107 9.35 8.64 11.37
CA MET A 107 10.23 9.36 10.45
C MET A 107 10.19 8.77 9.04
N ASN A 108 10.11 7.44 8.89
CA ASN A 108 9.95 6.80 7.59
C ASN A 108 8.61 7.15 6.94
N LEU A 109 7.51 7.19 7.70
CA LEU A 109 6.21 7.62 7.22
C LEU A 109 6.23 9.08 6.76
N LEU A 110 6.85 9.98 7.52
CA LEU A 110 6.98 11.39 7.12
C LEU A 110 7.81 11.53 5.85
N ARG A 111 8.93 10.82 5.71
CA ARG A 111 9.77 10.85 4.50
C ARG A 111 9.04 10.33 3.25
N ARG A 112 8.01 9.48 3.40
CA ARG A 112 7.17 9.05 2.28
C ARG A 112 6.19 10.14 1.83
N HIS A 113 5.75 11.01 2.74
CA HIS A 113 4.69 11.98 2.44
C HIS A 113 5.20 13.39 2.13
N PHE A 114 6.40 13.74 2.59
CA PHE A 114 7.02 15.05 2.38
C PHE A 114 8.23 14.94 1.45
N ASP A 115 8.55 16.01 0.72
CA ASP A 115 9.73 16.05 -0.14
C ASP A 115 11.03 16.09 0.68
N LEU A 116 10.97 16.74 1.85
CA LEU A 116 12.10 16.83 2.79
C LEU A 116 11.63 16.58 4.23
N VAL A 117 12.49 15.92 5.01
CA VAL A 117 12.35 15.82 6.47
C VAL A 117 13.68 16.24 7.08
N MET A 118 13.67 17.37 7.76
CA MET A 118 14.83 18.01 8.38
C MET A 118 14.76 17.86 9.89
N GLU A 119 15.75 17.15 10.41
CA GLU A 119 15.87 16.79 11.81
C GLU A 119 16.94 17.66 12.48
N SER A 120 16.57 18.44 13.48
CA SER A 120 17.49 19.31 14.22
C SER A 120 18.73 18.56 14.70
N CYS A 121 18.55 17.33 15.20
CA CYS A 121 19.64 16.53 15.75
C CYS A 121 20.65 16.06 14.70
N ARG A 122 20.24 16.02 13.42
CA ARG A 122 21.12 15.67 12.30
C ARG A 122 21.81 16.89 11.72
N LEU A 123 21.17 18.06 11.82
CA LEU A 123 21.71 19.33 11.33
C LEU A 123 22.66 20.01 12.33
N GLY A 124 22.59 19.65 13.63
CA GLY A 124 23.31 20.36 14.68
C GLY A 124 22.75 21.77 14.96
N LEU A 125 21.55 22.06 14.45
CA LEU A 125 20.82 23.33 14.59
C LEU A 125 19.46 23.04 15.21
N GLN A 126 18.82 24.02 15.86
CA GLN A 126 17.47 23.86 16.40
C GLN A 126 16.67 25.16 16.20
N LYS A 127 15.35 25.05 16.06
CA LYS A 127 14.45 26.21 16.22
C LYS A 127 14.57 26.74 17.66
N PRO A 128 14.60 28.07 17.89
CA PRO A 128 14.40 29.16 16.93
C PRO A 128 15.70 29.78 16.36
N ASP A 129 16.82 29.07 16.25
CA ASP A 129 18.04 29.61 15.64
C ASP A 129 17.79 29.99 14.16
N PRO A 130 17.96 31.25 13.73
CA PRO A 130 17.76 31.69 12.35
C PRO A 130 18.47 30.81 11.30
N LYS A 131 19.61 30.21 11.65
CA LYS A 131 20.38 29.36 10.72
C LYS A 131 19.60 28.13 10.26
N ILE A 132 18.71 27.56 11.08
CA ILE A 132 17.94 26.37 10.67
C ILE A 132 16.91 26.72 9.59
N TYR A 133 16.32 27.91 9.65
CA TYR A 133 15.38 28.40 8.64
C TYR A 133 16.10 28.76 7.35
N ALA A 134 17.27 29.39 7.43
CA ALA A 134 18.11 29.65 6.27
C ALA A 134 18.53 28.36 5.55
N TYR A 135 18.92 27.33 6.32
CA TYR A 135 19.21 26.00 5.79
C TYR A 135 17.98 25.38 5.11
N ALA A 136 16.81 25.47 5.74
CA ALA A 136 15.58 24.93 5.18
C ALA A 136 15.18 25.61 3.86
N LEU A 137 15.32 26.93 3.76
CA LEU A 137 15.07 27.69 2.53
C LEU A 137 16.01 27.26 1.39
N ASP A 138 17.30 27.10 1.68
CA ASP A 138 18.30 26.67 0.70
C ASP A 138 18.00 25.26 0.17
N ALA A 139 17.73 24.31 1.07
CA ALA A 139 17.38 22.94 0.70
C ALA A 139 16.05 22.84 -0.07
N LEU A 140 15.07 23.70 0.25
CA LEU A 140 13.83 23.82 -0.53
C LEU A 140 14.04 24.55 -1.87
N GLN A 141 15.14 25.26 -2.03
CA GLN A 141 15.40 26.20 -3.13
C GLN A 141 14.27 27.23 -3.26
N ALA A 142 13.87 27.82 -2.14
CA ALA A 142 12.74 28.75 -2.05
C ALA A 142 13.16 30.06 -1.40
N LYS A 143 12.52 31.16 -1.79
CA LYS A 143 12.64 32.45 -1.11
C LYS A 143 11.73 32.48 0.12
N PRO A 144 12.02 33.29 1.15
CA PRO A 144 11.18 33.37 2.33
C PRO A 144 9.69 33.65 2.02
N GLN A 145 9.42 34.55 1.07
CA GLN A 145 8.06 34.96 0.70
C GLN A 145 7.26 33.86 -0.02
N GLU A 146 7.92 32.78 -0.43
CA GLU A 146 7.32 31.62 -1.09
C GLU A 146 6.98 30.50 -0.09
N VAL A 147 7.28 30.69 1.20
CA VAL A 147 7.15 29.66 2.23
C VAL A 147 6.06 30.01 3.24
N ILE A 148 5.23 29.02 3.55
CA ILE A 148 4.27 29.04 4.66
C ILE A 148 4.80 28.08 5.74
N LEU A 149 5.16 28.61 6.91
CA LEU A 149 5.63 27.83 8.05
C LEU A 149 4.51 27.62 9.07
N LEU A 150 4.26 26.35 9.41
CA LEU A 150 3.34 25.95 10.47
C LEU A 150 4.15 25.48 11.68
N ASP A 151 3.86 26.01 12.87
CA ASP A 151 4.49 25.58 14.12
C ASP A 151 3.50 25.79 15.28
N ASP A 152 3.51 24.91 16.28
CA ASP A 152 2.67 25.02 17.47
C ASP A 152 3.30 25.93 18.54
N ILE A 153 4.57 26.30 18.37
CA ILE A 153 5.32 27.16 19.29
C ILE A 153 5.57 28.52 18.64
N GLY A 154 4.93 29.57 19.15
CA GLY A 154 5.06 30.94 18.61
C GLY A 154 6.50 31.48 18.61
N GLU A 155 7.35 31.10 19.57
CA GLU A 155 8.78 31.45 19.58
C GLU A 155 9.52 30.91 18.36
N ASN A 156 9.15 29.73 17.85
CA ASN A 156 9.72 29.14 16.64
C ASN A 156 9.24 29.83 15.35
N LEU A 157 8.17 30.63 15.40
CA LEU A 157 7.67 31.33 14.22
C LEU A 157 8.34 32.69 14.02
N LYS A 158 8.82 33.33 15.10
CA LYS A 158 9.39 34.70 15.04
C LYS A 158 10.53 34.84 14.02
N PRO A 159 11.56 33.97 14.00
CA PRO A 159 12.65 34.12 13.03
C PRO A 159 12.17 33.97 11.59
N ALA A 160 11.24 33.04 11.33
CA ALA A 160 10.66 32.84 10.01
C ALA A 160 9.85 34.05 9.54
N GLN A 161 9.08 34.66 10.45
CA GLN A 161 8.34 35.89 10.18
C GLN A 161 9.27 37.07 9.90
N GLU A 162 10.35 37.23 10.67
CA GLU A 162 11.38 38.25 10.46
C GLU A 162 12.10 38.09 9.11
N MET A 163 12.25 36.84 8.62
CA MET A 163 12.77 36.56 7.28
C MET A 163 11.78 36.84 6.15
N GLY A 164 10.49 37.03 6.46
CA GLY A 164 9.43 37.31 5.49
C GLY A 164 8.63 36.08 5.04
N MET A 165 8.67 34.98 5.79
CA MET A 165 7.77 33.83 5.56
C MET A 165 6.36 34.13 6.05
N ALA A 166 5.36 33.57 5.37
CA ALA A 166 4.03 33.44 5.97
C ALA A 166 4.10 32.44 7.13
N THR A 167 3.44 32.72 8.24
CA THR A 167 3.48 31.86 9.44
C THR A 167 2.07 31.59 9.95
N ILE A 168 1.82 30.35 10.38
CA ILE A 168 0.56 29.92 10.99
C ILE A 168 0.88 29.29 12.34
N LEU A 169 0.29 29.81 13.41
CA LEU A 169 0.40 29.23 14.75
C LEU A 169 -0.62 28.11 14.91
N VAL A 170 -0.14 26.88 15.04
CA VAL A 170 -0.99 25.69 15.13
C VAL A 170 -1.60 25.58 16.53
N ARG A 171 -2.89 25.89 16.66
CA ARG A 171 -3.67 25.74 17.91
C ARG A 171 -4.76 24.69 17.79
N ASP A 172 -5.50 24.74 16.69
CA ASP A 172 -6.52 23.77 16.33
C ASP A 172 -6.42 23.47 14.84
N THR A 173 -6.81 22.25 14.47
CA THR A 173 -6.57 21.76 13.11
C THR A 173 -7.45 22.46 12.08
N GLU A 174 -8.69 22.80 12.43
CA GLU A 174 -9.63 23.42 11.49
C GLU A 174 -9.18 24.83 11.11
N THR A 175 -8.85 25.68 12.08
CA THR A 175 -8.37 27.03 11.83
C THR A 175 -7.11 27.03 10.97
N VAL A 176 -6.16 26.13 11.27
CA VAL A 176 -4.92 25.98 10.50
C VAL A 176 -5.20 25.60 9.05
N LEU A 177 -6.11 24.65 8.82
CA LEU A 177 -6.48 24.28 7.45
C LEU A 177 -7.11 25.45 6.70
N LYS A 178 -7.90 26.29 7.36
CA LYS A 178 -8.50 27.47 6.72
C LYS A 178 -7.44 28.51 6.33
N GLU A 179 -6.56 28.86 7.26
CA GLU A 179 -5.47 29.81 7.00
C GLU A 179 -4.52 29.29 5.91
N LEU A 180 -4.26 27.98 5.91
CA LEU A 180 -3.45 27.33 4.89
C LEU A 180 -4.10 27.40 3.51
N GLU A 181 -5.42 27.22 3.41
CA GLU A 181 -6.18 27.39 2.15
C GLU A 181 -6.12 28.84 1.65
N GLU A 182 -6.29 29.81 2.55
CA GLU A 182 -6.25 31.24 2.22
C GLU A 182 -4.87 31.66 1.71
N LEU A 183 -3.80 31.20 2.35
CA LEU A 183 -2.42 31.54 1.97
C LEU A 183 -1.91 30.77 0.74
N SER A 184 -2.32 29.50 0.57
CA SER A 184 -1.87 28.68 -0.56
C SER A 184 -2.72 28.83 -1.82
N GLY A 185 -3.96 29.29 -1.69
CA GLY A 185 -4.96 29.28 -2.77
C GLY A 185 -5.44 27.88 -3.17
N VAL A 186 -5.06 26.83 -2.43
CA VAL A 186 -5.42 25.44 -2.70
C VAL A 186 -6.44 24.96 -1.68
N GLN A 187 -7.55 24.36 -2.13
CA GLN A 187 -8.54 23.74 -1.25
C GLN A 187 -8.00 22.47 -0.58
N ALA A 188 -7.41 22.62 0.61
CA ALA A 188 -6.87 21.55 1.43
C ALA A 188 -7.96 20.66 2.08
N ARG A 189 -9.22 21.13 2.14
CA ARG A 189 -10.38 20.45 2.76
C ARG A 189 -11.25 19.62 1.79
N GLY A 190 -10.81 19.38 0.56
CA GLY A 190 -11.64 18.78 -0.51
C GLY A 190 -12.45 17.52 -0.09
N GLY A 191 -13.76 17.53 -0.37
CA GLY A 191 -14.74 16.51 0.06
C GLY A 191 -14.85 15.24 -0.80
N GLY A 192 -13.84 14.92 -1.61
CA GLY A 192 -13.77 13.66 -2.36
C GLY A 192 -13.07 12.55 -1.54
N GLU A 193 -13.36 11.28 -1.82
CA GLU A 193 -12.61 10.16 -1.22
C GLU A 193 -11.12 10.29 -1.63
N PRO A 194 -10.20 10.57 -0.69
CA PRO A 194 -8.83 10.92 -1.05
C PRO A 194 -8.15 9.71 -1.70
N VAL A 195 -7.62 9.88 -2.92
CA VAL A 195 -6.84 8.83 -3.59
C VAL A 195 -5.61 8.54 -2.72
N PRO A 196 -5.39 7.28 -2.28
CA PRO A 196 -4.24 6.89 -1.48
C PRO A 196 -2.91 7.21 -2.16
N THR A 197 -1.82 7.12 -1.40
CA THR A 197 -0.48 7.30 -1.98
C THR A 197 -0.22 6.13 -2.91
N ALA A 198 0.08 6.39 -4.18
CA ALA A 198 0.67 5.37 -5.04
C ALA A 198 2.17 5.31 -4.76
N CYS A 199 2.77 4.12 -4.76
CA CYS A 199 4.22 4.00 -4.88
C CYS A 199 4.67 4.20 -6.33
N ASP A 200 5.79 4.89 -6.51
CA ASP A 200 6.53 4.90 -7.78
C ASP A 200 7.40 3.63 -7.87
N PRO A 201 7.59 3.02 -9.05
CA PRO A 201 8.53 1.92 -9.24
C PRO A 201 9.96 2.18 -8.74
N SER A 202 10.42 3.44 -8.74
CA SER A 202 11.74 3.80 -8.22
C SER A 202 11.83 3.88 -6.69
N ASP A 203 10.68 3.96 -6.01
CA ASP A 203 10.59 4.13 -4.55
C ASP A 203 10.39 2.80 -3.78
N VAL A 204 10.37 1.67 -4.48
CA VAL A 204 10.17 0.33 -3.90
C VAL A 204 11.44 -0.52 -4.02
N THR A 205 11.61 -1.48 -3.11
CA THR A 205 12.72 -2.43 -3.23
C THR A 205 12.34 -3.53 -4.19
N HIS A 206 13.13 -3.73 -5.26
CA HIS A 206 12.95 -4.83 -6.20
C HIS A 206 13.72 -6.07 -5.73
N GLY A 207 13.00 -7.18 -5.56
CA GLY A 207 13.55 -8.47 -5.18
C GLY A 207 13.36 -9.52 -6.28
N TYR A 208 14.27 -10.50 -6.33
CA TYR A 208 14.26 -11.54 -7.33
C TYR A 208 14.60 -12.90 -6.70
N VAL A 209 13.70 -13.87 -6.80
CA VAL A 209 13.88 -15.20 -6.22
C VAL A 209 13.96 -16.24 -7.32
N PRO A 210 15.14 -16.82 -7.61
CA PRO A 210 15.23 -17.96 -8.52
C PRO A 210 14.58 -19.17 -7.84
N ILE A 211 13.38 -19.58 -8.25
CA ILE A 211 12.64 -20.67 -7.60
C ILE A 211 13.13 -22.06 -8.07
N ARG A 212 13.54 -22.17 -9.34
CA ARG A 212 14.20 -23.36 -9.90
C ARG A 212 15.14 -22.93 -11.04
N PRO A 213 16.01 -23.82 -11.57
CA PRO A 213 16.86 -23.48 -12.71
C PRO A 213 16.06 -22.89 -13.86
N GLY A 214 16.45 -21.70 -14.32
CA GLY A 214 15.80 -21.02 -15.44
C GLY A 214 14.45 -20.36 -15.14
N VAL A 215 13.93 -20.41 -13.89
CA VAL A 215 12.68 -19.73 -13.51
C VAL A 215 12.89 -18.91 -12.25
N GLN A 216 12.64 -17.61 -12.37
CA GLN A 216 12.76 -16.63 -11.30
C GLN A 216 11.46 -15.82 -11.20
N LEU A 217 11.10 -15.45 -9.96
CA LEU A 217 10.01 -14.53 -9.69
C LEU A 217 10.57 -13.19 -9.21
N HIS A 218 10.10 -12.11 -9.83
CA HIS A 218 10.28 -10.74 -9.39
C HIS A 218 9.16 -10.35 -8.43
N PHE A 219 9.49 -9.52 -7.45
CA PHE A 219 8.53 -8.89 -6.55
C PHE A 219 9.03 -7.51 -6.15
N VAL A 220 8.13 -6.67 -5.66
CA VAL A 220 8.49 -5.46 -4.93
C VAL A 220 8.16 -5.59 -3.46
N GLU A 221 8.95 -4.91 -2.64
CA GLU A 221 8.88 -4.99 -1.19
C GLU A 221 8.85 -3.62 -0.53
N MET A 222 7.99 -3.48 0.48
CA MET A 222 7.91 -2.30 1.31
C MET A 222 7.44 -2.65 2.73
N GLY A 223 7.95 -1.93 3.72
CA GLY A 223 7.51 -2.07 5.11
C GLY A 223 8.23 -3.16 5.89
N HIS A 224 7.71 -3.46 7.07
CA HIS A 224 8.25 -4.42 8.03
C HIS A 224 7.10 -4.99 8.87
N GLY A 225 7.30 -6.14 9.53
CA GLY A 225 6.25 -6.80 10.32
C GLY A 225 5.70 -8.07 9.66
N PRO A 226 4.47 -8.50 9.99
CA PRO A 226 3.85 -9.68 9.39
C PRO A 226 3.77 -9.57 7.86
N VAL A 227 4.01 -10.67 7.16
CA VAL A 227 4.09 -10.69 5.70
C VAL A 227 2.69 -10.68 5.09
N VAL A 228 2.43 -9.71 4.21
CA VAL A 228 1.28 -9.68 3.31
C VAL A 228 1.78 -9.81 1.87
N CYS A 229 1.45 -10.94 1.23
CA CYS A 229 1.82 -11.19 -0.16
C CYS A 229 0.63 -10.90 -1.10
N LEU A 230 0.84 -10.02 -2.07
CA LEU A 230 -0.17 -9.54 -3.02
C LEU A 230 0.02 -10.21 -4.38
N CYS A 231 -1.03 -10.87 -4.89
CA CYS A 231 -1.05 -11.60 -6.15
C CYS A 231 -2.03 -10.93 -7.13
N HIS A 232 -1.54 -10.33 -8.21
CA HIS A 232 -2.40 -9.73 -9.25
C HIS A 232 -3.00 -10.79 -10.19
N GLY A 233 -3.91 -10.37 -11.08
CA GLY A 233 -4.51 -11.20 -12.11
C GLY A 233 -4.10 -10.84 -13.54
N PHE A 234 -5.01 -11.00 -14.49
CA PHE A 234 -4.76 -10.82 -15.92
C PHE A 234 -5.45 -9.58 -16.51
N PRO A 235 -4.81 -8.83 -17.43
CA PRO A 235 -3.38 -8.77 -17.72
C PRO A 235 -2.74 -7.63 -16.92
N GLU A 236 -2.26 -7.93 -15.71
CA GLU A 236 -1.85 -6.91 -14.74
C GLU A 236 -0.33 -6.86 -14.51
N SER A 237 0.06 -6.19 -13.43
CA SER A 237 1.41 -6.19 -12.88
C SER A 237 1.35 -6.05 -11.35
N TRP A 238 2.46 -6.26 -10.64
CA TRP A 238 2.59 -5.82 -9.24
C TRP A 238 2.14 -4.37 -9.04
N LEU A 239 2.31 -3.51 -10.05
CA LEU A 239 1.92 -2.09 -10.03
C LEU A 239 0.39 -1.86 -9.93
N SER A 240 -0.43 -2.89 -10.14
CA SER A 240 -1.86 -2.85 -9.80
C SER A 240 -2.10 -2.55 -8.33
N TRP A 241 -1.17 -2.97 -7.46
CA TRP A 241 -1.23 -2.80 -6.00
C TRP A 241 -0.61 -1.50 -5.50
N ARG A 242 -0.26 -0.56 -6.38
CA ARG A 242 0.49 0.67 -6.04
C ARG A 242 -0.13 1.50 -4.92
N TYR A 243 -1.45 1.43 -4.74
CA TYR A 243 -2.15 2.15 -3.68
C TYR A 243 -2.23 1.37 -2.36
N GLN A 244 -2.10 0.04 -2.41
CA GLN A 244 -2.18 -0.85 -1.25
C GLN A 244 -0.79 -1.01 -0.62
N ILE A 245 0.27 -1.07 -1.42
CA ILE A 245 1.64 -1.27 -0.94
C ILE A 245 2.01 -0.24 0.14
N PRO A 246 1.90 1.09 -0.07
CA PRO A 246 2.22 2.06 0.96
C PRO A 246 1.28 1.98 2.16
N ALA A 247 -0.03 1.83 1.93
CA ALA A 247 -1.01 1.83 3.01
C ALA A 247 -0.84 0.66 3.98
N LEU A 248 -0.52 -0.53 3.46
CA LEU A 248 -0.24 -1.71 4.27
C LEU A 248 1.13 -1.60 4.96
N ALA A 249 2.14 -1.06 4.27
CA ALA A 249 3.46 -0.83 4.88
C ALA A 249 3.43 0.21 6.00
N ASP A 250 2.65 1.29 5.82
CA ASP A 250 2.41 2.33 6.83
C ASP A 250 1.72 1.76 8.07
N ALA A 251 0.86 0.75 7.89
CA ALA A 251 0.18 0.04 8.97
C ALA A 251 1.04 -1.05 9.65
N GLY A 252 2.34 -1.14 9.33
CA GLY A 252 3.27 -2.07 9.99
C GLY A 252 3.24 -3.49 9.44
N PHE A 253 2.90 -3.66 8.16
CA PHE A 253 3.06 -4.92 7.44
C PHE A 253 4.29 -4.92 6.54
N ARG A 254 4.91 -6.10 6.37
CA ARG A 254 5.91 -6.35 5.33
C ARG A 254 5.18 -6.77 4.06
N VAL A 255 5.05 -5.86 3.11
CA VAL A 255 4.30 -6.09 1.88
C VAL A 255 5.23 -6.65 0.80
N ILE A 256 4.84 -7.77 0.21
CA ILE A 256 5.47 -8.39 -0.95
C ILE A 256 4.46 -8.40 -2.09
N ALA A 257 4.58 -7.49 -3.06
CA ALA A 257 3.73 -7.53 -4.25
C ALA A 257 4.44 -8.28 -5.37
N LEU A 258 3.93 -9.45 -5.71
CA LEU A 258 4.51 -10.33 -6.72
C LEU A 258 4.24 -9.78 -8.11
N GLU A 259 5.25 -9.88 -8.98
CA GLU A 259 5.03 -9.96 -10.42
C GLU A 259 4.78 -11.45 -10.73
N MET A 260 3.55 -11.83 -11.07
CA MET A 260 3.18 -13.23 -11.21
C MET A 260 3.95 -13.88 -12.37
N LYS A 261 4.12 -15.21 -12.34
CA LYS A 261 4.81 -15.94 -13.41
C LYS A 261 4.17 -15.65 -14.78
N GLY A 262 5.01 -15.35 -15.78
CA GLY A 262 4.56 -14.91 -17.11
C GLY A 262 4.50 -13.39 -17.30
N TYR A 263 4.65 -12.60 -16.25
CA TYR A 263 4.50 -11.15 -16.30
C TYR A 263 5.80 -10.41 -16.01
N GLY A 264 5.95 -9.23 -16.59
CA GLY A 264 6.99 -8.25 -16.27
C GLY A 264 8.42 -8.80 -16.21
N GLU A 265 9.03 -8.76 -15.03
CA GLU A 265 10.39 -9.25 -14.82
C GLU A 265 10.46 -10.69 -14.29
N SER A 266 9.32 -11.29 -13.96
CA SER A 266 9.24 -12.72 -13.69
C SER A 266 9.43 -13.52 -14.97
N THR A 267 10.01 -14.70 -14.85
CA THR A 267 10.19 -15.57 -16.02
C THR A 267 8.84 -15.97 -16.63
N ALA A 268 8.79 -15.99 -17.97
CA ALA A 268 7.65 -16.44 -18.76
C ALA A 268 8.00 -17.70 -19.58
N PRO A 269 8.00 -18.91 -18.98
CA PRO A 269 8.20 -20.14 -19.75
C PRO A 269 7.12 -20.29 -20.85
N PRO A 270 7.44 -20.85 -22.02
CA PRO A 270 6.47 -20.96 -23.12
C PRO A 270 5.45 -22.10 -22.94
N ASP A 271 5.78 -23.12 -22.16
CA ASP A 271 4.89 -24.28 -21.96
C ASP A 271 3.63 -23.88 -21.20
N VAL A 272 2.47 -24.26 -21.72
CA VAL A 272 1.16 -24.04 -21.09
C VAL A 272 1.10 -24.68 -19.70
N SER A 273 1.68 -25.87 -19.53
CA SER A 273 1.56 -26.64 -18.28
C SER A 273 2.20 -25.93 -17.06
N GLU A 274 3.16 -25.03 -17.33
CA GLU A 274 3.88 -24.22 -16.35
C GLU A 274 2.99 -23.21 -15.61
N TYR A 275 1.77 -22.98 -16.13
CA TYR A 275 0.78 -22.02 -15.61
C TYR A 275 -0.47 -22.71 -15.04
N SER A 276 -0.44 -24.03 -14.87
CA SER A 276 -1.48 -24.72 -14.09
C SER A 276 -1.49 -24.20 -12.65
N GLN A 277 -2.67 -24.15 -12.03
CA GLN A 277 -2.83 -23.67 -10.66
C GLN A 277 -2.00 -24.50 -9.66
N GLU A 278 -1.86 -25.81 -9.91
CA GLU A 278 -0.99 -26.67 -9.12
C GLU A 278 0.47 -26.21 -9.19
N GLN A 279 0.98 -25.96 -10.41
CA GLN A 279 2.37 -25.53 -10.60
C GLN A 279 2.62 -24.14 -10.02
N ILE A 280 1.69 -23.19 -10.22
CA ILE A 280 1.77 -21.85 -9.66
C ILE A 280 1.80 -21.89 -8.12
N CYS A 281 0.96 -22.70 -7.49
CA CYS A 281 0.97 -22.82 -6.02
C CYS A 281 2.28 -23.45 -5.52
N LYS A 282 2.81 -24.49 -6.19
CA LYS A 282 4.13 -25.07 -5.86
C LYS A 282 5.25 -24.03 -5.99
N ASP A 283 5.22 -23.22 -7.04
CA ASP A 283 6.19 -22.16 -7.28
C ASP A 283 6.15 -21.12 -6.16
N LEU A 284 4.96 -20.76 -5.68
CA LEU A 284 4.77 -19.83 -4.57
C LEU A 284 5.24 -20.41 -3.23
N VAL A 285 5.03 -21.70 -2.97
CA VAL A 285 5.59 -22.39 -1.78
C VAL A 285 7.11 -22.29 -1.78
N VAL A 286 7.76 -22.60 -2.90
CA VAL A 286 9.24 -22.51 -3.03
C VAL A 286 9.73 -21.07 -2.92
N PHE A 287 8.97 -20.10 -3.46
CA PHE A 287 9.26 -18.69 -3.31
C PHE A 287 9.30 -18.27 -1.83
N LEU A 288 8.27 -18.65 -1.07
CA LEU A 288 8.20 -18.36 0.37
C LEU A 288 9.32 -19.06 1.16
N ASP A 289 9.66 -20.31 0.81
CA ASP A 289 10.78 -21.05 1.42
C ASP A 289 12.11 -20.33 1.24
N LYS A 290 12.40 -19.88 0.03
CA LYS A 290 13.67 -19.20 -0.29
C LYS A 290 13.80 -17.83 0.38
N LEU A 291 12.69 -17.18 0.71
CA LEU A 291 12.66 -15.96 1.50
C LEU A 291 12.64 -16.22 3.02
N GLY A 292 12.62 -17.48 3.46
CA GLY A 292 12.53 -17.85 4.88
C GLY A 292 11.19 -17.46 5.50
N ILE A 293 10.12 -17.43 4.72
CA ILE A 293 8.77 -17.02 5.17
C ILE A 293 7.96 -18.28 5.46
N PRO A 294 7.75 -18.64 6.75
CA PRO A 294 7.00 -19.84 7.10
C PRO A 294 5.51 -19.69 6.75
N GLN A 295 4.93 -18.51 7.03
CA GLN A 295 3.54 -18.18 6.72
C GLN A 295 3.43 -16.73 6.25
N SER A 296 2.43 -16.47 5.41
CA SER A 296 2.05 -15.13 4.97
C SER A 296 0.53 -14.98 4.93
N VAL A 297 0.05 -13.75 5.08
CA VAL A 297 -1.29 -13.40 4.60
C VAL A 297 -1.24 -13.30 3.09
N LEU A 298 -2.17 -13.95 2.39
CA LEU A 298 -2.25 -13.91 0.94
C LEU A 298 -3.45 -13.08 0.50
N VAL A 299 -3.23 -12.09 -0.36
CA VAL A 299 -4.30 -11.26 -0.95
C VAL A 299 -4.22 -11.38 -2.46
N GLY A 300 -5.29 -11.84 -3.09
CA GLY A 300 -5.33 -12.08 -4.53
C GLY A 300 -6.46 -11.31 -5.22
N HIS A 301 -6.27 -10.96 -6.49
CA HIS A 301 -7.30 -10.41 -7.37
C HIS A 301 -7.34 -11.17 -8.70
N ASP A 302 -8.53 -11.35 -9.30
CA ASP A 302 -8.74 -12.12 -10.54
C ASP A 302 -8.06 -13.52 -10.47
N TRP A 303 -7.10 -13.85 -11.34
CA TRP A 303 -6.34 -15.10 -11.28
C TRP A 303 -5.50 -15.23 -10.02
N GLY A 304 -4.95 -14.13 -9.51
CA GLY A 304 -4.31 -14.09 -8.20
C GLY A 304 -5.28 -14.47 -7.08
N GLY A 305 -6.56 -14.09 -7.21
CA GLY A 305 -7.64 -14.51 -6.31
C GLY A 305 -7.86 -16.02 -6.32
N ALA A 306 -7.82 -16.65 -7.49
CA ALA A 306 -7.88 -18.11 -7.62
C ALA A 306 -6.66 -18.78 -6.97
N VAL A 307 -5.46 -18.23 -7.16
CA VAL A 307 -4.21 -18.74 -6.56
C VAL A 307 -4.31 -18.73 -5.04
N VAL A 308 -4.71 -17.62 -4.42
CA VAL A 308 -4.71 -17.52 -2.96
C VAL A 308 -5.75 -18.45 -2.31
N TRP A 309 -6.90 -18.66 -2.97
CA TRP A 309 -7.85 -19.69 -2.53
C TRP A 309 -7.26 -21.11 -2.61
N ASN A 310 -6.57 -21.42 -3.70
CA ASN A 310 -5.92 -22.72 -3.86
C ASN A 310 -4.76 -22.93 -2.87
N MET A 311 -3.97 -21.89 -2.60
CA MET A 311 -2.95 -21.92 -1.55
C MET A 311 -3.56 -22.23 -0.18
N ALA A 312 -4.66 -21.57 0.18
CA ALA A 312 -5.35 -21.82 1.44
C ALA A 312 -5.92 -23.25 1.55
N LEU A 313 -6.30 -23.87 0.43
CA LEU A 313 -6.88 -25.20 0.38
C LEU A 313 -5.82 -26.33 0.37
N PHE A 314 -4.71 -26.13 -0.32
CA PHE A 314 -3.69 -27.15 -0.56
C PHE A 314 -2.46 -27.01 0.32
N TYR A 315 -2.13 -25.80 0.76
CA TYR A 315 -0.98 -25.47 1.61
C TYR A 315 -1.43 -24.64 2.83
N PRO A 316 -2.44 -25.07 3.61
CA PRO A 316 -2.99 -24.31 4.73
C PRO A 316 -1.92 -23.95 5.77
N GLU A 317 -0.87 -24.76 5.92
CA GLU A 317 0.26 -24.52 6.81
C GLU A 317 1.10 -23.30 6.42
N ARG A 318 0.99 -22.82 5.18
CA ARG A 318 1.73 -21.65 4.65
C ARG A 318 0.90 -20.37 4.65
N VAL A 319 -0.40 -20.47 4.95
CA VAL A 319 -1.34 -19.35 4.82
C VAL A 319 -1.85 -18.93 6.19
N ARG A 320 -1.41 -17.75 6.64
CA ARG A 320 -1.85 -17.16 7.92
C ARG A 320 -3.31 -16.75 7.87
N ALA A 321 -3.70 -16.12 6.76
CA ALA A 321 -5.05 -15.67 6.42
C ALA A 321 -5.11 -15.46 4.90
N VAL A 322 -6.31 -15.45 4.32
CA VAL A 322 -6.50 -15.32 2.86
C VAL A 322 -7.58 -14.30 2.51
N ALA A 323 -7.32 -13.43 1.54
CA ALA A 323 -8.29 -12.51 1.01
C ALA A 323 -8.34 -12.58 -0.52
N SER A 324 -9.54 -12.59 -1.09
CA SER A 324 -9.73 -12.48 -2.54
C SER A 324 -10.60 -11.27 -2.89
N LEU A 325 -10.16 -10.56 -3.92
CA LEU A 325 -10.90 -9.47 -4.54
C LEU A 325 -11.54 -10.00 -5.81
N ASN A 326 -12.86 -9.85 -5.90
CA ASN A 326 -13.72 -10.20 -7.04
C ASN A 326 -13.88 -11.73 -7.23
N THR A 327 -12.79 -12.49 -7.23
CA THR A 327 -12.79 -13.93 -7.51
C THR A 327 -13.35 -14.75 -6.35
N PRO A 328 -14.51 -15.39 -6.51
CA PRO A 328 -15.07 -16.24 -5.48
C PRO A 328 -14.38 -17.60 -5.41
N TYR A 329 -14.46 -18.26 -4.26
CA TYR A 329 -14.14 -19.68 -4.16
C TYR A 329 -15.39 -20.52 -4.49
N ARG A 330 -15.21 -21.55 -5.33
CA ARG A 330 -16.19 -22.63 -5.49
C ARG A 330 -15.45 -23.96 -5.64
N PRO A 331 -15.88 -25.03 -4.95
CA PRO A 331 -15.28 -26.35 -5.15
C PRO A 331 -15.53 -26.85 -6.58
N ALA A 332 -14.61 -27.67 -7.07
CA ALA A 332 -14.80 -28.37 -8.33
C ALA A 332 -15.95 -29.38 -8.23
N ASP A 333 -16.78 -29.40 -9.26
CA ASP A 333 -17.93 -30.29 -9.36
C ASP A 333 -17.53 -31.57 -10.12
N PRO A 334 -17.55 -32.77 -9.49
CA PRO A 334 -17.20 -34.01 -10.16
C PRO A 334 -18.25 -34.48 -11.17
N ALA A 335 -19.48 -33.95 -11.11
CA ALA A 335 -20.58 -34.40 -11.96
C ALA A 335 -20.58 -33.73 -13.35
N VAL A 336 -19.83 -32.64 -13.53
CA VAL A 336 -19.84 -31.85 -14.76
C VAL A 336 -18.41 -31.49 -15.17
N ASP A 337 -18.04 -31.78 -16.42
CA ASP A 337 -16.77 -31.31 -16.99
C ASP A 337 -16.71 -29.78 -17.00
N VAL A 338 -15.59 -29.22 -16.54
CA VAL A 338 -15.44 -27.77 -16.38
C VAL A 338 -15.62 -27.00 -17.69
N VAL A 339 -15.19 -27.56 -18.83
CA VAL A 339 -15.30 -26.90 -20.13
C VAL A 339 -16.77 -26.81 -20.53
N GLU A 340 -17.52 -27.89 -20.37
CA GLU A 340 -18.96 -27.92 -20.67
C GLU A 340 -19.75 -26.98 -19.76
N LYS A 341 -19.40 -26.91 -18.46
CA LYS A 341 -19.99 -25.94 -17.53
C LYS A 341 -19.68 -24.49 -17.90
N MET A 342 -18.44 -24.20 -18.29
CA MET A 342 -18.02 -22.85 -18.64
C MET A 342 -18.69 -22.34 -19.93
N LYS A 343 -18.97 -23.23 -20.89
CA LYS A 343 -19.74 -22.90 -22.11
C LYS A 343 -21.15 -22.41 -21.82
N THR A 344 -21.75 -22.78 -20.69
CA THR A 344 -23.10 -22.30 -20.31
C THR A 344 -23.09 -20.90 -19.68
N LEU A 345 -21.93 -20.29 -19.49
CA LEU A 345 -21.75 -19.00 -18.81
C LEU A 345 -21.29 -17.93 -19.82
N PRO A 346 -22.21 -17.09 -20.34
CA PRO A 346 -21.90 -16.12 -21.40
C PRO A 346 -20.80 -15.11 -21.02
N ASN A 347 -20.68 -14.77 -19.74
CA ASN A 347 -19.65 -13.88 -19.23
C ASN A 347 -18.21 -14.44 -19.35
N PHE A 348 -18.04 -15.74 -19.64
CA PHE A 348 -16.75 -16.39 -19.83
C PHE A 348 -16.42 -16.75 -21.29
N ASP A 349 -17.21 -16.30 -22.26
CA ASP A 349 -16.96 -16.54 -23.70
C ASP A 349 -15.54 -16.14 -24.14
N TYR A 350 -15.01 -15.04 -23.59
CA TYR A 350 -13.65 -14.57 -23.87
C TYR A 350 -12.56 -15.57 -23.50
N GLN A 351 -12.78 -16.43 -22.49
CA GLN A 351 -11.79 -17.44 -22.10
C GLN A 351 -11.62 -18.52 -23.16
N PHE A 352 -12.65 -18.76 -23.97
CA PHE A 352 -12.59 -19.66 -25.13
C PHE A 352 -11.82 -19.05 -26.29
N TYR A 353 -11.96 -17.74 -26.52
CA TYR A 353 -11.11 -17.01 -27.47
C TYR A 353 -9.62 -17.10 -27.10
N PHE A 354 -9.28 -17.17 -25.81
CA PHE A 354 -7.90 -17.29 -25.33
C PHE A 354 -7.29 -18.69 -25.48
N GLN A 355 -8.06 -19.72 -25.82
CA GLN A 355 -7.56 -21.10 -25.80
C GLN A 355 -6.53 -21.39 -26.89
N GLU A 356 -6.76 -20.91 -28.12
CA GLU A 356 -5.87 -21.20 -29.26
C GLU A 356 -4.57 -20.38 -29.14
N PRO A 357 -3.40 -21.04 -28.99
CA PRO A 357 -2.12 -20.35 -28.90
C PRO A 357 -1.82 -19.51 -30.14
N GLY A 358 -1.42 -18.26 -29.95
CA GLY A 358 -1.06 -17.32 -31.00
C GLY A 358 -2.22 -16.45 -31.50
N VAL A 359 -3.48 -16.84 -31.30
CA VAL A 359 -4.63 -16.07 -31.78
C VAL A 359 -4.83 -14.79 -30.96
N ALA A 360 -5.00 -14.94 -29.64
CA ALA A 360 -5.18 -13.80 -28.74
C ALA A 360 -3.87 -13.02 -28.59
N GLU A 361 -2.72 -13.68 -28.57
CA GLU A 361 -1.40 -13.02 -28.60
C GLU A 361 -1.31 -12.04 -29.78
N ALA A 362 -1.63 -12.50 -31.00
CA ALA A 362 -1.54 -11.66 -32.19
C ALA A 362 -2.46 -10.43 -32.14
N GLU A 363 -3.64 -10.54 -31.54
CA GLU A 363 -4.53 -9.38 -31.36
C GLU A 363 -4.00 -8.42 -30.29
N LEU A 364 -3.64 -8.94 -29.11
CA LEU A 364 -3.30 -8.15 -27.93
C LEU A 364 -1.93 -7.47 -28.06
N GLU A 365 -0.97 -8.10 -28.75
CA GLU A 365 0.40 -7.61 -28.94
C GLU A 365 0.52 -6.66 -30.13
N LYS A 366 -0.45 -6.65 -31.06
CA LYS A 366 -0.45 -5.74 -32.22
C LYS A 366 -0.34 -4.27 -31.81
N ASP A 367 -1.05 -3.90 -30.74
CA ASP A 367 -0.93 -2.60 -30.08
C ASP A 367 -1.23 -2.78 -28.59
N ILE A 368 -0.16 -3.02 -27.82
CA ILE A 368 -0.23 -3.22 -26.36
C ILE A 368 -0.85 -2.02 -25.67
N GLY A 369 -0.55 -0.80 -26.13
CA GLY A 369 -1.09 0.43 -25.57
C GLY A 369 -2.61 0.53 -25.76
N ARG A 370 -3.11 0.18 -26.95
CA ARG A 370 -4.55 0.07 -27.22
C ARG A 370 -5.18 -1.02 -26.35
N THR A 371 -4.58 -2.21 -26.31
CA THR A 371 -5.06 -3.34 -25.49
C THR A 371 -5.28 -2.94 -24.04
N LEU A 372 -4.24 -2.39 -23.39
CA LEU A 372 -4.31 -1.99 -21.98
C LEU A 372 -5.32 -0.86 -21.74
N LYS A 373 -5.40 0.13 -22.64
CA LYS A 373 -6.41 1.20 -22.57
C LYS A 373 -7.84 0.69 -22.72
N VAL A 374 -8.07 -0.42 -23.44
CA VAL A 374 -9.40 -1.03 -23.60
C VAL A 374 -9.74 -1.90 -22.40
N LEU A 375 -8.82 -2.77 -21.96
CA LEU A 375 -9.07 -3.73 -20.90
C LEU A 375 -9.10 -3.08 -19.51
N ILE A 376 -8.07 -2.29 -19.16
CA ILE A 376 -7.91 -1.71 -17.83
C ILE A 376 -8.65 -0.38 -17.76
N ARG A 377 -9.98 -0.43 -17.56
CA ARG A 377 -10.86 0.73 -17.44
C ARG A 377 -11.90 0.57 -16.34
N SER A 378 -12.24 1.68 -15.68
CA SER A 378 -13.35 1.73 -14.73
C SER A 378 -14.69 1.51 -15.44
N THR A 379 -15.59 0.78 -14.78
CA THR A 379 -16.98 0.60 -15.21
C THR A 379 -17.96 1.47 -14.42
N ARG A 380 -17.47 2.36 -13.54
CA ARG A 380 -18.31 3.33 -12.84
C ARG A 380 -19.10 4.22 -13.79
N ARG A 381 -20.33 4.54 -13.38
CA ARG A 381 -21.13 5.58 -14.03
C ARG A 381 -20.42 6.94 -13.96
N GLY A 382 -20.44 7.68 -15.05
CA GLY A 382 -19.81 9.01 -15.14
C GLY A 382 -18.30 9.01 -15.39
N VAL A 383 -17.63 7.86 -15.37
CA VAL A 383 -16.16 7.72 -15.55
C VAL A 383 -15.76 7.41 -17.01
N GLY A 384 -16.65 7.69 -17.97
CA GLY A 384 -16.35 7.51 -19.40
C GLY A 384 -16.13 6.04 -19.79
N GLY A 385 -17.05 5.16 -19.38
CA GLY A 385 -17.07 3.77 -19.82
C GLY A 385 -17.10 3.67 -21.35
N MET A 386 -16.36 2.71 -21.90
CA MET A 386 -16.27 2.51 -23.35
C MET A 386 -17.33 1.53 -23.80
N ARG A 387 -18.19 1.92 -24.75
CA ARG A 387 -19.12 1.01 -25.42
C ARG A 387 -18.53 0.56 -26.76
N ARG A 388 -18.74 -0.70 -27.13
CA ARG A 388 -18.43 -1.18 -28.49
C ARG A 388 -19.21 -0.36 -29.51
N VAL A 389 -18.54 0.14 -30.53
CA VAL A 389 -19.10 0.90 -31.64
C VAL A 389 -19.54 -0.07 -32.74
N GLY A 390 -20.75 0.09 -33.26
CA GLY A 390 -21.14 -0.49 -34.56
C GLY A 390 -21.49 -1.99 -34.59
N HIS A 391 -21.78 -2.65 -33.47
CA HIS A 391 -22.37 -4.00 -33.48
C HIS A 391 -23.73 -4.00 -32.80
N GLY A 392 -24.80 -4.18 -33.60
CA GLY A 392 -26.17 -4.39 -33.14
C GLY A 392 -26.41 -5.77 -32.51
N GLY A 393 -25.39 -6.37 -31.90
CA GLY A 393 -25.46 -7.72 -31.32
C GLY A 393 -24.60 -7.86 -30.07
N SER A 394 -25.12 -8.58 -29.08
CA SER A 394 -24.51 -8.95 -27.80
C SER A 394 -23.47 -10.09 -27.91
N ALA A 395 -22.84 -10.27 -29.07
CA ALA A 395 -21.95 -11.39 -29.34
C ALA A 395 -20.62 -11.27 -28.54
N GLY A 396 -20.21 -12.37 -27.90
CA GLY A 396 -18.94 -12.45 -27.17
C GLY A 396 -17.71 -12.48 -28.11
N PRO A 397 -16.48 -12.29 -27.59
CA PRO A 397 -15.25 -12.21 -28.39
C PRO A 397 -15.04 -13.37 -29.36
N LEU A 398 -15.45 -14.58 -28.98
CA LEU A 398 -15.29 -15.76 -29.83
C LEU A 398 -16.09 -15.63 -31.14
N VAL A 399 -17.32 -15.13 -31.04
CA VAL A 399 -18.21 -14.91 -32.19
C VAL A 399 -17.85 -13.63 -32.95
N ALA A 400 -17.39 -12.61 -32.24
CA ALA A 400 -16.93 -11.35 -32.85
C ALA A 400 -15.58 -11.47 -33.57
N GLY A 401 -14.83 -12.57 -33.37
CA GLY A 401 -13.53 -12.80 -33.96
C GLY A 401 -12.38 -12.03 -33.30
N GLY A 402 -12.57 -11.55 -32.08
CA GLY A 402 -11.55 -10.81 -31.32
C GLY A 402 -12.09 -10.12 -30.08
N LEU A 403 -11.22 -9.92 -29.09
CA LEU A 403 -11.52 -9.23 -27.84
C LEU A 403 -11.66 -7.72 -28.04
N LEU A 404 -10.84 -7.14 -28.92
CA LEU A 404 -10.75 -5.70 -29.19
C LEU A 404 -11.65 -5.27 -30.37
N VAL A 405 -12.32 -6.21 -31.03
CA VAL A 405 -13.28 -5.94 -32.11
C VAL A 405 -14.43 -5.05 -31.59
N GLY A 406 -14.74 -4.00 -32.35
CA GLY A 406 -15.75 -3.00 -31.99
C GLY A 406 -15.26 -1.90 -31.05
N PHE A 407 -14.01 -1.94 -30.59
CA PHE A 407 -13.39 -0.82 -29.86
C PHE A 407 -12.60 0.10 -30.80
N PRO A 408 -12.52 1.41 -30.52
CA PRO A 408 -11.74 2.34 -31.34
C PRO A 408 -10.27 1.93 -31.43
N GLU A 409 -9.62 2.23 -32.56
CA GLU A 409 -8.16 2.04 -32.72
C GLU A 409 -7.38 2.94 -31.75
N ASN A 410 -7.86 4.16 -31.52
CA ASN A 410 -7.28 5.10 -30.56
C ASN A 410 -8.25 5.33 -29.39
N PRO A 411 -8.32 4.40 -28.41
CA PRO A 411 -9.18 4.57 -27.25
C PRO A 411 -8.72 5.77 -26.41
N PRO A 412 -9.65 6.54 -25.81
CA PRO A 412 -9.30 7.57 -24.82
C PRO A 412 -8.47 6.96 -23.68
N ALA A 413 -7.70 7.79 -22.96
CA ALA A 413 -6.94 7.35 -21.80
C ALA A 413 -7.85 6.67 -20.75
N SER A 414 -7.28 5.70 -20.02
CA SER A 414 -7.94 5.13 -18.86
C SER A 414 -7.70 6.03 -17.64
N GLN A 415 -8.76 6.35 -16.89
CA GLN A 415 -8.63 7.15 -15.68
C GLN A 415 -7.96 6.39 -14.52
N ILE A 416 -8.01 5.06 -14.55
CA ILE A 416 -7.42 4.20 -13.52
C ILE A 416 -6.01 3.68 -13.89
N LEU A 417 -5.57 3.96 -15.12
CA LEU A 417 -4.22 3.67 -15.61
C LEU A 417 -3.70 4.88 -16.39
N PRO A 418 -3.24 5.93 -15.67
CA PRO A 418 -2.76 7.17 -16.27
C PRO A 418 -1.45 6.98 -17.04
N GLY A 419 -1.00 8.03 -17.73
CA GLY A 419 0.12 7.98 -18.68
C GLY A 419 1.37 7.25 -18.18
N PRO A 420 2.00 7.66 -17.06
CA PRO A 420 3.21 7.01 -16.56
C PRO A 420 3.02 5.53 -16.25
N GLU A 421 1.93 5.17 -15.57
CA GLU A 421 1.62 3.77 -15.24
C GLU A 421 1.31 2.95 -16.49
N LEU A 422 0.56 3.50 -17.45
CA LEU A 422 0.33 2.83 -18.73
C LEU A 422 1.65 2.55 -19.46
N GLN A 423 2.57 3.51 -19.49
CA GLN A 423 3.88 3.31 -20.11
C GLN A 423 4.69 2.24 -19.39
N TYR A 424 4.62 2.17 -18.06
CA TYR A 424 5.22 1.08 -17.30
C TYR A 424 4.68 -0.27 -17.76
N TYR A 425 3.35 -0.43 -17.84
CA TYR A 425 2.74 -1.68 -18.29
C TYR A 425 3.15 -2.03 -19.72
N ILE A 426 3.12 -1.06 -20.64
CA ILE A 426 3.56 -1.28 -22.03
C ILE A 426 4.97 -1.84 -22.06
N GLN A 427 5.93 -1.21 -21.37
CA GLN A 427 7.33 -1.69 -21.31
C GLN A 427 7.45 -3.11 -20.75
N ARG A 428 6.59 -3.48 -19.78
CA ARG A 428 6.58 -4.85 -19.21
C ARG A 428 6.02 -5.87 -20.19
N PHE A 429 4.92 -5.57 -20.85
CA PHE A 429 4.32 -6.47 -21.84
C PHE A 429 5.12 -6.53 -23.15
N GLU A 430 5.87 -5.49 -23.52
CA GLU A 430 6.83 -5.52 -24.65
C GLU A 430 7.98 -6.52 -24.40
N LYS A 431 8.33 -6.79 -23.14
CA LYS A 431 9.40 -7.74 -22.78
C LYS A 431 8.97 -9.20 -22.89
N SER A 432 7.78 -9.55 -22.39
CA SER A 432 7.32 -10.94 -22.25
C SER A 432 6.13 -11.32 -23.14
N GLY A 433 5.47 -10.34 -23.75
CA GLY A 433 4.23 -10.55 -24.49
C GLY A 433 3.06 -11.01 -23.59
N PHE A 434 2.02 -11.52 -24.25
CA PHE A 434 0.80 -12.02 -23.64
C PHE A 434 0.74 -13.55 -23.59
N SER A 435 1.68 -14.27 -24.20
CA SER A 435 1.64 -15.75 -24.23
C SER A 435 1.64 -16.38 -22.83
N GLY A 436 2.59 -15.97 -21.96
CA GLY A 436 2.61 -16.40 -20.55
C GLY A 436 1.32 -16.04 -19.80
N PRO A 437 0.88 -14.77 -19.81
CA PRO A 437 -0.38 -14.34 -19.24
C PRO A 437 -1.61 -15.13 -19.71
N LEU A 438 -1.71 -15.42 -21.01
CA LEU A 438 -2.82 -16.18 -21.61
C LEU A 438 -2.79 -17.67 -21.22
N ASN A 439 -1.61 -18.25 -20.98
CA ASN A 439 -1.47 -19.65 -20.57
C ASN A 439 -2.17 -19.95 -19.22
N TRP A 440 -2.41 -18.95 -18.38
CA TRP A 440 -3.24 -19.10 -17.17
C TRP A 440 -4.66 -19.61 -17.48
N TYR A 441 -5.22 -19.22 -18.64
CA TYR A 441 -6.55 -19.66 -19.09
C TYR A 441 -6.53 -21.02 -19.80
N ARG A 442 -5.36 -21.55 -20.19
CA ARG A 442 -5.23 -22.76 -21.04
C ARG A 442 -5.09 -24.05 -20.25
N ASN A 443 -5.32 -24.00 -18.93
CA ASN A 443 -5.19 -25.13 -18.01
C ASN A 443 -6.53 -25.58 -17.41
N MET A 444 -7.67 -25.31 -18.05
CA MET A 444 -9.02 -25.56 -17.47
C MET A 444 -9.20 -26.99 -16.91
N ARG A 445 -8.99 -28.03 -17.74
CA ARG A 445 -9.15 -29.43 -17.33
C ARG A 445 -8.10 -29.89 -16.32
N PRO A 446 -6.79 -29.60 -16.49
CA PRO A 446 -5.78 -29.85 -15.46
C PRO A 446 -6.15 -29.23 -14.11
N ASN A 447 -6.53 -27.95 -14.09
CA ASN A 447 -6.92 -27.24 -12.87
C ASN A 447 -8.15 -27.87 -12.22
N TRP A 448 -9.17 -28.24 -13.00
CA TRP A 448 -10.36 -28.93 -12.49
C TRP A 448 -10.01 -30.29 -11.88
N ARG A 449 -9.19 -31.12 -12.54
CA ARG A 449 -8.76 -32.42 -12.01
C ARG A 449 -8.00 -32.26 -10.70
N TRP A 450 -7.11 -31.29 -10.61
CA TRP A 450 -6.39 -31.01 -9.37
C TRP A 450 -7.34 -30.54 -8.26
N ALA A 451 -8.25 -29.60 -8.55
CA ALA A 451 -9.23 -29.10 -7.60
C ALA A 451 -10.19 -30.20 -7.08
N LEU A 452 -10.53 -31.21 -7.91
CA LEU A 452 -11.32 -32.36 -7.48
C LEU A 452 -10.66 -33.17 -6.35
N SER A 453 -9.33 -33.19 -6.27
CA SER A 453 -8.61 -33.87 -5.18
C SER A 453 -8.82 -33.21 -3.80
N ALA A 454 -9.37 -31.99 -3.79
CA ALA A 454 -9.67 -31.22 -2.59
C ALA A 454 -11.15 -30.80 -2.49
N LYS A 455 -12.06 -31.40 -3.28
CA LYS A 455 -13.47 -30.98 -3.37
C LYS A 455 -14.23 -30.98 -2.04
N ASP A 456 -13.84 -31.84 -1.11
CA ASP A 456 -14.49 -32.02 0.21
C ASP A 456 -13.76 -31.27 1.34
N ARG A 457 -12.66 -30.56 1.03
CA ARG A 457 -11.90 -29.78 2.02
C ARG A 457 -12.57 -28.44 2.29
N LYS A 458 -12.33 -27.91 3.49
CA LYS A 458 -12.76 -26.57 3.90
C LYS A 458 -11.56 -25.67 4.15
N ILE A 459 -11.72 -24.38 3.87
CA ILE A 459 -10.75 -23.33 4.21
C ILE A 459 -11.07 -22.89 5.64
N THR A 460 -10.16 -23.17 6.58
CA THR A 460 -10.43 -23.05 8.01
C THR A 460 -9.76 -21.86 8.69
N MET A 461 -8.76 -21.24 8.06
CA MET A 461 -8.14 -20.00 8.55
C MET A 461 -9.04 -18.77 8.30
N PRO A 462 -8.75 -17.60 8.92
CA PRO A 462 -9.46 -16.36 8.61
C PRO A 462 -9.43 -16.05 7.11
N ALA A 463 -10.61 -15.76 6.56
CA ALA A 463 -10.77 -15.54 5.13
C ALA A 463 -11.61 -14.29 4.85
N LEU A 464 -11.26 -13.54 3.81
CA LEU A 464 -12.00 -12.37 3.36
C LEU A 464 -12.39 -12.50 1.88
N MET A 465 -13.67 -12.28 1.59
CA MET A 465 -14.16 -12.10 0.23
C MET A 465 -14.61 -10.66 0.02
N VAL A 466 -13.94 -9.92 -0.87
CA VAL A 466 -14.34 -8.58 -1.29
C VAL A 466 -15.00 -8.66 -2.65
N THR A 467 -16.27 -8.24 -2.73
CA THR A 467 -17.03 -8.22 -3.98
C THR A 467 -17.15 -6.82 -4.55
N ALA A 468 -17.12 -6.69 -5.89
CA ALA A 468 -17.23 -5.42 -6.59
C ALA A 468 -18.56 -5.36 -7.36
N GLY A 469 -19.42 -4.37 -7.04
CA GLY A 469 -20.82 -4.34 -7.50
C GLY A 469 -21.01 -4.14 -9.00
N LYS A 470 -20.03 -3.57 -9.71
CA LYS A 470 -20.04 -3.33 -11.17
C LYS A 470 -19.07 -4.22 -11.93
N ASP A 471 -18.54 -5.27 -11.30
CA ASP A 471 -17.82 -6.31 -12.03
C ASP A 471 -18.82 -7.13 -12.86
N VAL A 472 -18.68 -7.04 -14.19
CA VAL A 472 -19.56 -7.69 -15.16
C VAL A 472 -19.13 -9.12 -15.49
N VAL A 473 -17.92 -9.51 -15.09
CA VAL A 473 -17.37 -10.85 -15.31
C VAL A 473 -17.52 -11.68 -14.03
N LEU A 474 -17.00 -11.19 -12.91
CA LEU A 474 -17.02 -11.85 -11.60
C LEU A 474 -18.11 -11.24 -10.72
N HIS A 475 -19.35 -11.35 -11.18
CA HIS A 475 -20.49 -10.74 -10.53
C HIS A 475 -20.63 -11.19 -9.06
N PRO A 476 -20.98 -10.31 -8.10
CA PRO A 476 -21.04 -10.64 -6.67
C PRO A 476 -21.86 -11.89 -6.32
N SER A 477 -22.93 -12.18 -7.09
CA SER A 477 -23.77 -13.37 -6.92
C SER A 477 -23.00 -14.69 -7.08
N MET A 478 -21.86 -14.69 -7.79
CA MET A 478 -21.00 -15.85 -7.94
C MET A 478 -20.38 -16.28 -6.60
N SER A 479 -20.23 -15.37 -5.64
CA SER A 479 -19.71 -15.67 -4.30
C SER A 479 -20.74 -16.27 -3.35
N LYS A 480 -22.03 -16.35 -3.72
CA LYS A 480 -23.09 -16.87 -2.85
C LYS A 480 -22.81 -18.33 -2.46
N GLY A 481 -22.87 -18.61 -1.16
CA GLY A 481 -22.71 -19.97 -0.61
C GLY A 481 -21.28 -20.37 -0.26
N MET A 482 -20.30 -19.47 -0.35
CA MET A 482 -18.92 -19.73 0.05
C MET A 482 -18.79 -20.14 1.53
N GLU A 483 -19.69 -19.67 2.40
CA GLU A 483 -19.71 -19.98 3.84
C GLU A 483 -19.84 -21.47 4.14
N ALA A 484 -20.42 -22.25 3.23
CA ALA A 484 -20.49 -23.71 3.38
C ALA A 484 -19.08 -24.37 3.40
N TRP A 485 -18.12 -23.74 2.73
CA TRP A 485 -16.75 -24.22 2.52
C TRP A 485 -15.71 -23.42 3.30
N ILE A 486 -16.05 -22.22 3.73
CA ILE A 486 -15.18 -21.28 4.44
C ILE A 486 -15.92 -20.80 5.70
N PRO A 487 -15.86 -21.55 6.82
CA PRO A 487 -16.64 -21.23 8.01
C PRO A 487 -16.29 -19.87 8.66
N GLN A 488 -15.05 -19.42 8.49
CA GLN A 488 -14.55 -18.13 9.02
C GLN A 488 -14.54 -17.02 7.97
N LEU A 489 -15.43 -17.09 6.98
CA LEU A 489 -15.50 -16.09 5.91
C LEU A 489 -16.07 -14.76 6.41
N ARG A 490 -15.26 -13.70 6.32
CA ARG A 490 -15.74 -12.32 6.33
C ARG A 490 -16.06 -11.87 4.91
N ARG A 491 -17.08 -11.04 4.76
CA ARG A 491 -17.47 -10.44 3.48
C ARG A 491 -17.42 -8.94 3.55
N GLU A 492 -16.92 -8.35 2.48
CA GLU A 492 -16.99 -6.92 2.25
C GLU A 492 -17.48 -6.66 0.82
N HIS A 493 -18.08 -5.51 0.60
CA HIS A 493 -18.69 -5.17 -0.68
C HIS A 493 -18.41 -3.71 -1.05
N ILE A 494 -18.05 -3.50 -2.31
CA ILE A 494 -17.80 -2.18 -2.88
C ILE A 494 -18.75 -1.97 -4.07
N GLU A 495 -19.89 -1.33 -3.80
CA GLU A 495 -21.02 -1.21 -4.74
C GLU A 495 -20.63 -0.55 -6.08
N GLU A 496 -20.03 0.64 -6.02
CA GLU A 496 -19.58 1.38 -7.21
C GLU A 496 -18.13 1.02 -7.53
N CYS A 497 -17.85 -0.25 -7.86
CA CYS A 497 -16.53 -0.74 -8.25
C CYS A 497 -16.63 -1.77 -9.36
N GLY A 498 -15.83 -1.62 -10.41
CA GLY A 498 -15.68 -2.57 -11.49
C GLY A 498 -14.66 -3.65 -11.18
N HIS A 499 -14.10 -4.24 -12.25
CA HIS A 499 -13.18 -5.37 -12.15
C HIS A 499 -11.84 -4.98 -11.49
N TRP A 500 -11.31 -3.80 -11.79
CA TRP A 500 -9.96 -3.35 -11.39
C TRP A 500 -9.94 -2.74 -9.98
N THR A 501 -10.41 -3.51 -8.99
CA THR A 501 -10.75 -3.04 -7.64
C THR A 501 -9.65 -2.24 -6.96
N GLN A 502 -8.40 -2.68 -7.08
CA GLN A 502 -7.23 -2.06 -6.46
C GLN A 502 -7.03 -0.61 -6.89
N MET A 503 -7.30 -0.33 -8.17
CA MET A 503 -7.08 0.96 -8.83
C MET A 503 -8.35 1.80 -8.90
N GLU A 504 -9.52 1.16 -8.93
CA GLU A 504 -10.81 1.82 -9.06
C GLU A 504 -11.40 2.26 -7.70
N ARG A 505 -11.17 1.47 -6.64
CA ARG A 505 -11.49 1.83 -5.25
C ARG A 505 -10.34 1.64 -4.27
N PRO A 506 -9.21 2.32 -4.47
CA PRO A 506 -8.04 2.13 -3.62
C PRO A 506 -8.31 2.51 -2.15
N ALA A 507 -8.99 3.62 -1.86
CA ALA A 507 -9.26 4.05 -0.49
C ALA A 507 -10.21 3.09 0.26
N ALA A 508 -11.35 2.75 -0.32
CA ALA A 508 -12.29 1.80 0.27
C ALA A 508 -11.65 0.40 0.45
N LEU A 509 -10.86 -0.07 -0.54
CA LEU A 509 -10.14 -1.33 -0.43
C LEU A 509 -9.11 -1.30 0.70
N ASN A 510 -8.30 -0.24 0.79
CA ASN A 510 -7.28 -0.11 1.84
C ASN A 510 -7.94 -0.16 3.22
N ARG A 511 -9.06 0.55 3.43
CA ARG A 511 -9.82 0.51 4.68
C ARG A 511 -10.27 -0.92 5.00
N ILE A 512 -10.89 -1.60 4.04
CA ILE A 512 -11.35 -3.00 4.20
C ILE A 512 -10.20 -3.93 4.60
N LEU A 513 -9.07 -3.85 3.90
CA LEU A 513 -7.92 -4.71 4.17
C LEU A 513 -7.33 -4.43 5.55
N LEU A 514 -7.13 -3.16 5.91
CA LEU A 514 -6.58 -2.76 7.20
C LEU A 514 -7.48 -3.20 8.36
N GLU A 515 -8.78 -2.91 8.30
CA GLU A 515 -9.75 -3.33 9.32
C GLU A 515 -9.84 -4.87 9.46
N TRP A 516 -9.64 -5.61 8.36
CA TRP A 516 -9.61 -7.06 8.42
C TRP A 516 -8.30 -7.59 9.01
N LEU A 517 -7.16 -7.02 8.61
CA LEU A 517 -5.84 -7.40 9.10
C LEU A 517 -5.67 -7.11 10.59
N GLU A 518 -6.16 -5.96 11.08
CA GLU A 518 -6.16 -5.60 12.51
C GLU A 518 -6.99 -6.57 13.36
N GLY A 519 -8.05 -7.14 12.77
CA GLY A 519 -8.93 -8.11 13.42
C GLY A 519 -8.39 -9.54 13.41
N LEU A 520 -7.25 -9.82 12.75
CA LEU A 520 -6.66 -11.15 12.78
C LEU A 520 -6.16 -11.49 14.19
N PRO A 521 -6.25 -12.76 14.64
CA PRO A 521 -5.70 -13.14 15.92
C PRO A 521 -4.21 -12.76 15.97
N PRO A 522 -3.71 -12.17 17.07
CA PRO A 522 -2.31 -11.83 17.18
C PRO A 522 -1.46 -13.08 16.97
N ASP A 523 -0.29 -12.91 16.36
CA ASP A 523 0.73 -13.95 16.39
C ASP A 523 0.98 -14.36 17.85
N THR A 524 1.34 -15.61 18.10
CA THR A 524 1.95 -15.96 19.39
C THR A 524 3.05 -14.92 19.67
N PRO A 525 3.01 -14.17 20.79
CA PRO A 525 3.45 -12.78 20.79
C PRO A 525 4.95 -12.60 20.59
N LEU A 526 5.31 -11.74 19.64
CA LEU A 526 6.44 -10.82 19.74
C LEU A 526 5.89 -9.41 20.07
N PRO A 527 6.68 -8.51 20.70
CA PRO A 527 6.16 -7.42 21.55
C PRO A 527 5.14 -6.50 20.88
N LYS A 528 4.11 -6.13 21.64
CA LYS A 528 3.01 -5.24 21.23
C LYS A 528 3.51 -3.89 20.69
N THR A 529 3.42 -3.70 19.39
CA THR A 529 3.40 -2.37 18.75
C THR A 529 2.27 -2.33 17.73
N SER A 530 1.03 -2.25 18.19
CA SER A 530 -0.14 -2.03 17.33
C SER A 530 -0.89 -0.79 17.82
N ARG A 531 -0.56 0.36 17.22
CA ARG A 531 -1.35 1.61 17.12
C ARG A 531 -0.43 2.64 16.44
N LEU A 532 -0.40 2.63 15.12
CA LEU A 532 0.12 3.70 14.28
C LEU A 532 -0.94 4.04 13.24
#